data_AF-A0A4Q2A206-F1
#
_entry.id   AF-A0A4Q2A206-F1
#
_cell.length_a   1.000
_cell.length_b   1.000
_cell.length_c   1.000
_cell.angle_alpha   90.00
_cell.angle_beta   90.00
_cell.angle_gamma   90.00
#
_symmetry.space_group_name_H-M   'P 1'
#
loop_
_entity.id
_entity.type
_entity.pdbx_description
1 polymer ?
#
loop_
_entity_poly.entity_id
_entity_poly.type
_entity_poly.pdbx_seq_one_letter_code
_entity_poly.pdbx_strand_id
1 'polypeptide(L)'
;MNGFINESVVLAYYIEQMEADNITFLVGKTKEKKEIERLILKIEAMEDIHQKIIVSKDLWKLLFEMSMSSIMPDKRGYDSIFNYFDAYVDFEELIFASDSFYRDHTLHCLWVYFLGEFLYNKPEFKRTFKYLHSESASIFEIRKLFGGMSRLQNLDRLTTVLDNLITVLKQSDATRCLLSLTHDLGYPLKKIKKVNSCISKILPYFSIRDYDEFNFAYANEQLSTIESFYDFLSHDIAVEFGVGSGPKCMSKFMSKVDGKEIIDHEGMENLTDEEIKEVEDFLQPKMRLVKDEARAYRMKHDFENYEHGIMSAFILYKELEGVKMIKRTVGDRQNLDISQFDYDKMVSLSQIFIGIADHTSKSYKINSLGTPSSFLILIDELEEFSRISRANQNRQYISELCKSAIYMEEDLFCVDFVFDNEDIPNVDPEFAFKGRCKKMLSIFDIPNLDKDLKIRLQCIDKLFGADKHYTLEIRHCHARVLIDGVEQDIPKYLKSREYYTSEEYNSFATA
;
A
#
# COMPACT_ATOMS: atom_id res chain seq x y z
N MET A 1 2.03 24.02 -11.44
CA MET A 1 0.87 24.57 -10.70
C MET A 1 1.01 24.06 -9.28
N ASN A 2 1.43 24.89 -8.33
CA ASN A 2 1.56 24.48 -6.93
C ASN A 2 0.21 24.75 -6.25
N GLY A 3 -0.71 23.80 -6.35
CA GLY A 3 -2.01 23.84 -5.67
C GLY A 3 -1.99 22.96 -4.43
N PHE A 4 -2.70 23.38 -3.38
CA PHE A 4 -2.99 22.48 -2.26
C PHE A 4 -3.90 21.35 -2.74
N ILE A 5 -3.62 20.14 -2.24
CA ILE A 5 -4.43 18.94 -2.46
C ILE A 5 -5.37 18.82 -1.27
N ASN A 6 -6.64 18.59 -1.55
CA ASN A 6 -7.70 18.35 -0.58
C ASN A 6 -8.67 17.28 -1.12
N GLU A 7 -9.70 16.98 -0.33
CA GLU A 7 -10.71 15.97 -0.66
C GLU A 7 -11.38 16.23 -2.03
N SER A 8 -11.84 17.46 -2.29
CA SER A 8 -12.49 17.81 -3.57
C SER A 8 -11.58 17.56 -4.77
N VAL A 9 -10.28 17.88 -4.67
CA VAL A 9 -9.32 17.67 -5.76
C VAL A 9 -9.19 16.18 -6.08
N VAL A 10 -9.03 15.32 -5.07
CA VAL A 10 -8.82 13.88 -5.28
C VAL A 10 -10.11 13.16 -5.70
N LEU A 11 -11.27 13.61 -5.20
CA LEU A 11 -12.58 13.08 -5.57
C LEU A 11 -12.95 13.42 -7.02
N ALA A 12 -12.79 14.69 -7.41
CA ALA A 12 -13.04 15.13 -8.79
C ALA A 12 -12.13 14.38 -9.78
N TYR A 13 -10.86 14.21 -9.42
CA TYR A 13 -9.92 13.42 -10.21
C TYR A 13 -10.36 11.97 -10.35
N TYR A 14 -10.82 11.33 -9.26
CA TYR A 14 -11.28 9.95 -9.31
C TYR A 14 -12.49 9.77 -10.21
N ILE A 15 -13.47 10.69 -10.16
CA ILE A 15 -14.63 10.68 -11.07
C ILE A 15 -14.15 10.76 -12.52
N GLU A 16 -13.25 11.68 -12.86
CA GLU A 16 -12.67 11.80 -14.20
C GLU A 16 -12.01 10.50 -14.67
N GLN A 17 -11.20 9.87 -13.82
CA GLN A 17 -10.54 8.59 -14.14
C GLN A 17 -11.56 7.45 -14.32
N MET A 18 -12.61 7.42 -13.51
CA MET A 18 -13.68 6.42 -13.61
C MET A 18 -14.48 6.59 -14.89
N GLU A 19 -14.83 7.82 -15.28
CA GLU A 19 -15.52 8.13 -16.55
C GLU A 19 -14.67 7.78 -17.77
N ALA A 20 -13.36 8.02 -17.69
CA ALA A 20 -12.39 7.69 -18.74
C ALA A 20 -12.04 6.19 -18.83
N ASP A 21 -12.70 5.32 -18.06
CA ASP A 21 -12.40 3.87 -18.00
C ASP A 21 -10.97 3.52 -17.54
N ASN A 22 -10.30 4.43 -16.81
CA ASN A 22 -8.96 4.19 -16.28
C ASN A 22 -8.97 3.39 -14.96
N ILE A 23 -10.13 3.25 -14.30
CA ILE A 23 -10.34 2.34 -13.17
C ILE A 23 -10.84 0.99 -13.70
N THR A 24 -9.91 0.09 -13.94
CA THR A 24 -10.11 -1.18 -14.68
C THR A 24 -11.15 -2.09 -14.05
N PHE A 25 -11.21 -2.21 -12.72
CA PHE A 25 -12.21 -3.06 -12.05
C PHE A 25 -13.65 -2.51 -12.12
N LEU A 26 -13.82 -1.28 -12.63
CA LEU A 26 -15.12 -0.65 -12.87
C LEU A 26 -15.51 -0.62 -14.36
N VAL A 27 -14.60 -0.97 -15.29
CA VAL A 27 -14.87 -0.94 -16.73
C VAL A 27 -16.09 -1.80 -17.06
N GLY A 28 -17.05 -1.23 -17.81
CA GLY A 28 -18.32 -1.88 -18.16
C GLY A 28 -19.39 -1.92 -17.06
N LYS A 29 -19.10 -1.47 -15.83
CA LYS A 29 -20.03 -1.46 -14.69
C LYS A 29 -20.81 -0.15 -14.56
N THR A 30 -21.60 0.19 -15.59
CA THR A 30 -22.25 1.52 -15.70
C THR A 30 -23.16 1.87 -14.53
N LYS A 31 -23.87 0.89 -13.95
CA LYS A 31 -24.78 1.13 -12.82
C LYS A 31 -23.99 1.46 -11.56
N GLU A 32 -22.94 0.70 -11.29
CA GLU A 32 -22.09 0.83 -10.12
C GLU A 32 -21.27 2.12 -10.19
N LYS A 33 -20.74 2.49 -11.37
CA LYS A 33 -20.07 3.79 -11.58
C LYS A 33 -20.96 4.98 -11.22
N LYS A 34 -22.22 4.97 -11.70
CA LYS A 34 -23.20 6.02 -11.37
C LYS A 34 -23.49 6.10 -9.88
N GLU A 35 -23.53 4.95 -9.21
CA GLU A 35 -23.77 4.92 -7.77
C GLU A 35 -22.55 5.42 -6.98
N ILE A 36 -21.33 5.04 -7.38
CA ILE A 36 -20.08 5.56 -6.82
C ILE A 36 -20.02 7.08 -6.98
N GLU A 37 -20.25 7.59 -8.19
CA GLU A 37 -20.29 9.02 -8.49
C GLU A 37 -21.33 9.74 -7.60
N ARG A 38 -22.54 9.18 -7.51
CA ARG A 38 -23.62 9.72 -6.66
C ARG A 38 -23.22 9.75 -5.18
N LEU A 39 -22.48 8.77 -4.67
CA LEU A 39 -22.00 8.73 -3.29
C LEU A 39 -20.88 9.75 -3.07
N ILE A 40 -19.93 9.85 -3.99
CA ILE A 40 -18.84 10.85 -3.95
C ILE A 40 -19.41 12.27 -3.92
N LEU A 41 -20.32 12.61 -4.84
CA LEU A 41 -20.94 13.94 -4.90
C LEU A 41 -21.74 14.26 -3.64
N LYS A 42 -22.32 13.24 -2.99
CA LYS A 42 -22.98 13.42 -1.69
C LYS A 42 -21.97 13.70 -0.58
N ILE A 43 -20.86 12.97 -0.53
CA ILE A 43 -19.79 13.19 0.46
C ILE A 43 -19.22 14.60 0.34
N GLU A 44 -18.99 15.08 -0.89
CA GLU A 44 -18.45 16.42 -1.15
C GLU A 44 -19.42 17.54 -0.72
N ALA A 45 -20.73 17.33 -0.91
CA ALA A 45 -21.75 18.32 -0.55
C ALA A 45 -22.10 18.35 0.95
N MET A 46 -21.58 17.43 1.77
CA MET A 46 -21.92 17.31 3.18
C MET A 46 -21.01 18.12 4.10
N GLU A 47 -21.60 19.02 4.87
CA GLU A 47 -20.90 19.75 5.94
C GLU A 47 -20.85 18.93 7.26
N ASP A 48 -21.88 18.12 7.53
CA ASP A 48 -21.94 17.30 8.74
C ASP A 48 -21.12 16.01 8.59
N ILE A 49 -20.14 15.84 9.47
CA ILE A 49 -19.21 14.73 9.41
C ILE A 49 -19.86 13.38 9.72
N HIS A 50 -20.88 13.31 10.58
CA HIS A 50 -21.54 12.05 10.90
C HIS A 50 -22.30 11.53 9.67
N GLN A 51 -23.03 12.42 8.98
CA GLN A 51 -23.65 12.07 7.70
C GLN A 51 -22.60 11.68 6.66
N LYS A 52 -21.47 12.37 6.62
CA LYS A 52 -20.36 12.06 5.72
C LYS A 52 -19.81 10.65 5.96
N ILE A 53 -19.61 10.25 7.23
CA ILE A 53 -19.16 8.90 7.62
C ILE A 53 -20.18 7.84 7.17
N ILE A 54 -21.48 8.10 7.36
CA ILE A 54 -22.54 7.15 6.93
C ILE A 54 -22.49 6.91 5.42
N VAL A 55 -22.40 7.97 4.61
CA VAL A 55 -22.31 7.82 3.14
C VAL A 55 -20.99 7.19 2.71
N SER A 56 -19.90 7.53 3.41
CA SER A 56 -18.57 6.95 3.18
C SER A 56 -18.54 5.45 3.45
N LYS A 57 -19.30 4.97 4.44
CA LYS A 57 -19.47 3.55 4.71
C LYS A 57 -20.11 2.80 3.53
N ASP A 58 -21.14 3.38 2.92
CA ASP A 58 -21.77 2.79 1.74
C ASP A 58 -20.82 2.79 0.53
N LEU A 59 -20.07 3.87 0.33
CA LEU A 59 -19.05 3.96 -0.71
C LEU A 59 -17.94 2.93 -0.52
N TRP A 60 -17.46 2.77 0.71
CA TRP A 60 -16.46 1.77 1.08
C TRP A 60 -16.93 0.37 0.71
N LYS A 61 -18.16 -0.02 1.09
CA LYS A 61 -18.71 -1.35 0.81
C LYS A 61 -18.84 -1.59 -0.70
N LEU A 62 -19.31 -0.60 -1.45
CA LEU A 62 -19.44 -0.70 -2.90
C LEU A 62 -18.08 -0.84 -3.59
N LEU A 63 -17.09 -0.02 -3.22
CA LEU A 63 -15.72 -0.11 -3.76
C LEU A 63 -15.03 -1.42 -3.38
N PHE A 64 -15.19 -1.87 -2.13
CA PHE A 64 -14.71 -3.17 -1.67
C PHE A 64 -15.32 -4.31 -2.50
N GLU A 65 -16.64 -4.33 -2.66
CA GLU A 65 -17.32 -5.38 -3.42
C GLU A 65 -16.83 -5.40 -4.88
N MET A 66 -16.69 -4.23 -5.51
CA MET A 66 -16.29 -4.13 -6.91
C MET A 66 -14.85 -4.52 -7.16
N SER A 67 -13.94 -4.09 -6.30
CA SER A 67 -12.51 -4.42 -6.38
C SER A 67 -12.27 -5.88 -6.00
N MET A 68 -12.83 -6.36 -4.88
CA MET A 68 -12.66 -7.74 -4.43
C MET A 68 -13.25 -8.74 -5.42
N SER A 69 -14.44 -8.47 -5.99
CA SER A 69 -15.05 -9.36 -6.99
C SER A 69 -14.26 -9.44 -8.29
N SER A 70 -13.42 -8.45 -8.59
CA SER A 70 -12.56 -8.45 -9.78
C SER A 70 -11.33 -9.36 -9.63
N ILE A 71 -10.87 -9.57 -8.39
CA ILE A 71 -9.78 -10.50 -8.05
C ILE A 71 -10.36 -11.89 -7.75
N MET A 72 -11.42 -11.93 -6.95
CA MET A 72 -12.02 -13.16 -6.44
C MET A 72 -13.56 -13.06 -6.52
N PRO A 73 -14.16 -13.65 -7.57
CA PRO A 73 -15.61 -13.55 -7.80
C PRO A 73 -16.50 -14.20 -6.73
N ASP A 74 -15.93 -15.04 -5.86
CA ASP A 74 -16.67 -15.66 -4.75
C ASP A 74 -16.92 -14.63 -3.64
N LYS A 75 -18.19 -14.26 -3.47
CA LYS A 75 -18.64 -13.25 -2.51
C LYS A 75 -18.92 -13.78 -1.11
N ARG A 76 -18.78 -15.10 -0.87
CA ARG A 76 -19.02 -15.65 0.46
C ARG A 76 -18.04 -15.04 1.48
N GLY A 77 -18.58 -14.62 2.61
CA GLY A 77 -17.83 -13.88 3.63
C GLY A 77 -17.97 -12.36 3.55
N TYR A 78 -18.50 -11.79 2.46
CA TYR A 78 -18.66 -10.33 2.35
C TYR A 78 -19.61 -9.79 3.41
N ASP A 79 -20.73 -10.49 3.68
CA ASP A 79 -21.65 -10.10 4.76
C ASP A 79 -20.95 -10.06 6.12
N SER A 80 -20.05 -11.02 6.42
CA SER A 80 -19.27 -11.01 7.66
C SER A 80 -18.34 -9.79 7.73
N ILE A 81 -17.63 -9.48 6.64
CA ILE A 81 -16.76 -8.30 6.56
C ILE A 81 -17.57 -7.01 6.68
N PHE A 82 -18.74 -6.91 6.04
CA PHE A 82 -19.59 -5.72 6.08
C PHE A 82 -20.22 -5.54 7.46
N ASN A 83 -20.67 -6.61 8.11
CA ASN A 83 -21.17 -6.56 9.49
C ASN A 83 -20.06 -6.17 10.47
N TYR A 84 -18.85 -6.71 10.27
CA TYR A 84 -17.68 -6.28 11.04
C TYR A 84 -17.39 -4.81 10.83
N PHE A 85 -17.38 -4.35 9.57
CA PHE A 85 -17.13 -2.96 9.25
C PHE A 85 -18.21 -2.02 9.82
N ASP A 86 -19.47 -2.42 9.82
CA ASP A 86 -20.53 -1.68 10.51
C ASP A 86 -20.23 -1.54 12.00
N ALA A 87 -19.87 -2.64 12.69
CA ALA A 87 -19.50 -2.61 14.10
C ALA A 87 -18.21 -1.81 14.37
N TYR A 88 -17.28 -1.81 13.42
CA TYR A 88 -16.06 -1.01 13.44
C TYR A 88 -16.38 0.50 13.41
N VAL A 89 -17.26 0.93 12.50
CA VAL A 89 -17.69 2.33 12.41
C VAL A 89 -18.40 2.76 13.71
N ASP A 90 -19.24 1.90 14.28
CA ASP A 90 -19.90 2.18 15.56
C ASP A 90 -18.86 2.28 16.72
N PHE A 91 -17.79 1.49 16.67
CA PHE A 91 -16.70 1.52 17.67
C PHE A 91 -15.82 2.77 17.56
N GLU A 92 -15.64 3.30 16.36
CA GLU A 92 -14.88 4.53 16.10
C GLU A 92 -15.43 5.73 16.90
N GLU A 93 -16.75 5.79 17.16
CA GLU A 93 -17.35 6.80 18.04
C GLU A 93 -16.80 6.77 19.48
N LEU A 94 -16.50 5.58 20.01
CA LEU A 94 -15.87 5.40 21.32
C LEU A 94 -14.39 5.82 21.29
N ILE A 95 -13.69 5.53 20.19
CA ILE A 95 -12.28 5.92 20.04
C ILE A 95 -12.17 7.43 19.96
N PHE A 96 -13.04 8.08 19.19
CA PHE A 96 -13.13 9.52 19.11
C PHE A 96 -13.20 10.13 20.52
N ALA A 97 -14.04 9.58 21.40
CA ALA A 97 -14.16 9.99 22.81
C ALA A 97 -12.82 10.04 23.59
N SER A 98 -11.84 9.22 23.19
CA SER A 98 -10.60 9.00 23.93
C SER A 98 -9.38 9.79 23.44
N ASP A 99 -9.39 10.38 22.24
CA ASP A 99 -8.20 10.98 21.60
C ASP A 99 -8.39 12.45 21.21
N SER A 100 -7.42 13.31 21.55
CA SER A 100 -7.50 14.76 21.30
C SER A 100 -7.19 15.12 19.85
N PHE A 101 -6.37 14.31 19.18
CA PHE A 101 -6.05 14.39 17.75
C PHE A 101 -6.48 13.08 17.12
N TYR A 102 -7.77 13.00 16.78
CA TYR A 102 -8.39 11.81 16.25
C TYR A 102 -8.33 11.83 14.71
N ARG A 103 -8.19 10.66 14.11
CA ARG A 103 -8.30 10.48 12.68
C ARG A 103 -9.45 9.51 12.49
N ASP A 104 -10.44 9.87 11.69
CA ASP A 104 -11.56 8.95 11.44
C ASP A 104 -11.12 7.89 10.44
N HIS A 105 -11.06 6.64 10.87
CA HIS A 105 -10.47 5.59 10.02
C HIS A 105 -11.42 5.12 8.91
N THR A 106 -12.73 5.47 9.00
CA THR A 106 -13.70 5.24 7.92
C THR A 106 -13.45 6.17 6.74
N LEU A 107 -13.26 7.46 7.01
CA LEU A 107 -12.92 8.46 5.98
C LEU A 107 -11.47 8.33 5.51
N HIS A 108 -10.55 8.12 6.45
CA HIS A 108 -9.12 8.01 6.18
C HIS A 108 -8.79 6.98 5.11
N CYS A 109 -9.31 5.76 5.22
CA CYS A 109 -9.01 4.70 4.26
C CYS A 109 -9.48 5.02 2.82
N LEU A 110 -10.56 5.79 2.68
CA LEU A 110 -11.01 6.33 1.39
C LEU A 110 -10.09 7.43 0.88
N TRP A 111 -9.63 8.33 1.74
CA TRP A 111 -8.69 9.38 1.38
C TRP A 111 -7.32 8.84 0.98
N VAL A 112 -6.83 7.81 1.68
CA VAL A 112 -5.63 7.06 1.27
C VAL A 112 -5.83 6.48 -0.13
N TYR A 113 -6.99 5.90 -0.42
CA TYR A 113 -7.28 5.37 -1.75
C TYR A 113 -7.27 6.46 -2.83
N PHE A 114 -8.05 7.53 -2.65
CA PHE A 114 -8.19 8.57 -3.67
C PHE A 114 -6.92 9.39 -3.86
N LEU A 115 -6.19 9.70 -2.78
CA LEU A 115 -4.87 10.32 -2.85
C LEU A 115 -3.87 9.41 -3.56
N GLY A 116 -3.92 8.10 -3.28
CA GLY A 116 -3.12 7.08 -3.95
C GLY A 116 -3.36 7.08 -5.45
N GLU A 117 -4.62 7.00 -5.89
CA GLU A 117 -4.94 7.03 -7.32
C GLU A 117 -4.55 8.36 -7.99
N PHE A 118 -4.68 9.48 -7.29
CA PHE A 118 -4.20 10.78 -7.76
C PHE A 118 -2.68 10.75 -8.00
N LEU A 119 -1.90 10.38 -6.99
CA LEU A 119 -0.44 10.38 -7.08
C LEU A 119 0.11 9.32 -8.04
N TYR A 120 -0.52 8.14 -8.09
CA TYR A 120 -0.08 7.05 -8.96
C TYR A 120 -0.24 7.37 -10.45
N ASN A 121 -1.38 7.99 -10.83
CA ASN A 121 -1.76 8.17 -12.23
C ASN A 121 -1.36 9.54 -12.80
N LYS A 122 -1.12 10.56 -11.97
CA LYS A 122 -0.70 11.88 -12.46
C LYS A 122 0.70 11.79 -13.12
N PRO A 123 0.86 12.28 -14.36
CA PRO A 123 2.13 12.14 -15.11
C PRO A 123 3.35 12.71 -14.41
N GLU A 124 3.18 13.78 -13.62
CA GLU A 124 4.25 14.45 -12.89
C GLU A 124 4.93 13.54 -11.86
N PHE A 125 4.20 12.61 -11.23
CA PHE A 125 4.76 11.70 -10.23
C PHE A 125 5.19 10.34 -10.80
N LYS A 126 5.06 10.12 -12.12
CA LYS A 126 5.34 8.83 -12.76
C LYS A 126 6.77 8.33 -12.49
N ARG A 127 7.74 9.25 -12.38
CA ARG A 127 9.15 8.91 -12.05
C ARG A 127 9.27 8.32 -10.64
N THR A 128 8.58 8.89 -9.66
CA THR A 128 8.58 8.44 -8.26
C THR A 128 8.08 7.01 -8.13
N PHE A 129 7.03 6.65 -8.88
CA PHE A 129 6.42 5.32 -8.90
C PHE A 129 6.86 4.45 -10.08
N LYS A 130 8.02 4.72 -10.69
CA LYS A 130 8.45 4.10 -11.95
C LYS A 130 8.44 2.57 -11.93
N TYR A 131 8.79 1.95 -10.80
CA TYR A 131 8.86 0.49 -10.69
C TYR A 131 7.49 -0.17 -10.77
N LEU A 132 6.49 0.42 -10.10
CA LEU A 132 5.09 -0.01 -10.20
C LEU A 132 4.55 0.15 -11.64
N HIS A 133 5.08 1.11 -12.42
CA HIS A 133 4.71 1.30 -13.84
C HIS A 133 5.50 0.40 -14.80
N SER A 134 6.78 0.13 -14.54
CA SER A 134 7.71 -0.52 -15.48
C SER A 134 7.52 -2.02 -15.61
N GLU A 135 7.11 -2.71 -14.54
CA GLU A 135 6.86 -4.16 -14.59
C GLU A 135 5.74 -4.51 -15.56
N SER A 136 4.75 -3.62 -15.69
CA SER A 136 3.63 -3.79 -16.61
C SER A 136 4.07 -3.82 -18.07
N ALA A 137 4.85 -2.82 -18.50
CA ALA A 137 5.22 -2.66 -19.92
C ALA A 137 6.06 -3.82 -20.45
N SER A 138 7.00 -4.33 -19.64
CA SER A 138 7.91 -5.41 -20.06
C SER A 138 7.17 -6.72 -20.35
N ILE A 139 6.18 -7.09 -19.53
CA ILE A 139 5.44 -8.35 -19.69
C ILE A 139 4.53 -8.31 -20.92
N PHE A 140 3.88 -7.18 -21.20
CA PHE A 140 3.08 -7.02 -22.42
C PHE A 140 3.93 -7.11 -23.69
N GLU A 141 5.11 -6.47 -23.71
CA GLU A 141 6.02 -6.54 -24.85
C GLU A 141 6.56 -7.97 -25.04
N ILE A 142 6.96 -8.65 -23.97
CA ILE A 142 7.33 -10.08 -23.98
C ILE A 142 6.20 -10.91 -24.58
N ARG A 143 4.96 -10.78 -24.09
CA ARG A 143 3.80 -11.54 -24.59
C ARG A 143 3.52 -11.28 -26.08
N LYS A 144 3.70 -10.04 -26.53
CA LYS A 144 3.52 -9.63 -27.92
C LYS A 144 4.61 -10.21 -28.83
N LEU A 145 5.86 -10.18 -28.38
CA LEU A 145 7.00 -10.79 -29.07
C LEU A 145 6.76 -12.29 -29.27
N PHE A 146 6.46 -13.03 -28.20
CA PHE A 146 6.23 -14.48 -28.30
C PHE A 146 4.95 -14.85 -29.07
N GLY A 147 3.90 -14.02 -28.99
CA GLY A 147 2.68 -14.23 -29.79
C GLY A 147 2.88 -14.09 -31.31
N GLY A 148 3.98 -13.49 -31.76
CA GLY A 148 4.32 -13.34 -33.18
C GLY A 148 5.14 -14.50 -33.77
N MET A 149 5.52 -15.51 -32.98
CA MET A 149 6.40 -16.60 -33.41
C MET A 149 5.62 -17.86 -33.82
N SER A 150 5.14 -17.89 -35.06
CA SER A 150 4.31 -18.97 -35.63
C SER A 150 4.95 -20.35 -35.65
N ARG A 151 6.28 -20.46 -35.70
CA ARG A 151 7.00 -21.76 -35.74
C ARG A 151 7.18 -22.42 -34.37
N LEU A 152 6.99 -21.68 -33.27
CA LEU A 152 7.09 -22.21 -31.92
C LEU A 152 5.74 -22.84 -31.53
N GLN A 153 5.72 -24.16 -31.33
CA GLN A 153 4.52 -24.95 -31.05
C GLN A 153 4.37 -25.26 -29.56
N ASN A 154 5.46 -25.35 -28.80
CA ASN A 154 5.45 -25.77 -27.40
C ASN A 154 5.51 -24.57 -26.42
N LEU A 155 4.66 -23.55 -26.61
CA LEU A 155 4.65 -22.34 -25.76
C LEU A 155 3.46 -22.22 -24.81
N ASP A 156 2.64 -23.25 -24.66
CA ASP A 156 1.41 -23.19 -23.85
C ASP A 156 1.69 -22.80 -22.39
N ARG A 157 2.73 -23.38 -21.78
CA ARG A 157 3.13 -23.04 -20.40
C ARG A 157 3.59 -21.59 -20.28
N LEU A 158 4.45 -21.13 -21.19
CA LEU A 158 4.91 -19.74 -21.23
C LEU A 158 3.73 -18.77 -21.38
N THR A 159 2.85 -19.06 -22.34
CA THR A 159 1.67 -18.25 -22.62
C THR A 159 0.75 -18.18 -21.41
N THR A 160 0.50 -19.31 -20.75
CA THR A 160 -0.32 -19.37 -19.54
C THR A 160 0.29 -18.53 -18.41
N VAL A 161 1.60 -18.63 -18.18
CA VAL A 161 2.30 -17.82 -17.17
C VAL A 161 2.22 -16.33 -17.47
N LEU A 162 2.48 -15.93 -18.72
CA LEU A 162 2.41 -14.53 -19.13
C LEU A 162 0.98 -13.97 -19.04
N ASP A 163 -0.04 -14.74 -19.42
CA ASP A 163 -1.44 -14.33 -19.34
C ASP A 163 -1.89 -14.18 -17.88
N ASN A 164 -1.41 -15.05 -16.98
CA ASN A 164 -1.61 -14.91 -15.53
C ASN A 164 -0.93 -13.65 -14.97
N LEU A 165 0.33 -13.39 -15.34
CA LEU A 165 1.03 -12.17 -14.94
C LEU A 165 0.31 -10.90 -15.44
N ILE A 166 -0.15 -10.90 -16.69
CA ILE A 166 -0.95 -9.81 -17.25
C ILE A 166 -2.25 -9.63 -16.45
N THR A 167 -2.87 -10.72 -16.00
CA THR A 167 -4.07 -10.65 -15.16
C THR A 167 -3.79 -9.99 -13.82
N VAL A 168 -2.70 -10.36 -13.14
CA VAL A 168 -2.24 -9.70 -11.90
C VAL A 168 -2.01 -8.20 -12.11
N LEU A 169 -1.33 -7.82 -13.21
CA LEU A 169 -1.08 -6.42 -13.53
C LEU A 169 -2.38 -5.64 -13.75
N LYS A 170 -3.36 -6.25 -14.42
CA LYS A 170 -4.70 -5.68 -14.61
C LYS A 170 -5.51 -5.59 -13.31
N GLN A 171 -5.17 -6.36 -12.29
CA GLN A 171 -5.80 -6.30 -10.96
C GLN A 171 -5.14 -5.27 -10.04
N SER A 172 -4.10 -4.57 -10.50
CA SER A 172 -3.29 -3.69 -9.63
C SER A 172 -4.07 -2.52 -9.01
N ASP A 173 -5.05 -1.97 -9.71
CA ASP A 173 -5.94 -0.91 -9.22
C ASP A 173 -6.93 -1.43 -8.16
N ALA A 174 -7.47 -2.63 -8.35
CA ALA A 174 -8.29 -3.33 -7.36
C ALA A 174 -7.47 -3.65 -6.12
N THR A 175 -6.23 -4.09 -6.28
CA THR A 175 -5.27 -4.32 -5.19
C THR A 175 -5.01 -3.03 -4.40
N ARG A 176 -4.72 -1.90 -5.07
CA ARG A 176 -4.54 -0.60 -4.39
C ARG A 176 -5.79 -0.14 -3.67
N CYS A 177 -6.97 -0.33 -4.28
CA CYS A 177 -8.26 -0.05 -3.64
C CYS A 177 -8.41 -0.87 -2.35
N LEU A 178 -8.27 -2.19 -2.41
CA LEU A 178 -8.46 -3.06 -1.25
C LEU A 178 -7.45 -2.80 -0.16
N LEU A 179 -6.17 -2.65 -0.50
CA LEU A 179 -5.11 -2.26 0.44
C LEU A 179 -5.52 -1.01 1.22
N SER A 180 -5.88 0.05 0.50
CA SER A 180 -6.22 1.34 1.10
C SER A 180 -7.48 1.24 1.96
N LEU A 181 -8.53 0.58 1.48
CA LEU A 181 -9.80 0.46 2.22
C LEU A 181 -9.68 -0.37 3.50
N THR A 182 -8.76 -1.34 3.55
CA THR A 182 -8.79 -2.38 4.60
C THR A 182 -7.58 -2.37 5.54
N HIS A 183 -6.58 -1.53 5.31
CA HIS A 183 -5.35 -1.53 6.11
C HIS A 183 -5.58 -1.33 7.60
N ASP A 184 -6.59 -0.56 8.00
CA ASP A 184 -6.87 -0.20 9.39
C ASP A 184 -7.99 -1.02 10.07
N LEU A 185 -8.49 -2.08 9.45
CA LEU A 185 -9.57 -2.88 10.05
C LEU A 185 -9.21 -3.41 11.45
N GLY A 186 -7.96 -3.77 11.73
CA GLY A 186 -7.46 -4.24 13.01
C GLY A 186 -7.22 -3.15 14.07
N TYR A 187 -7.43 -1.88 13.75
CA TYR A 187 -7.19 -0.75 14.64
C TYR A 187 -7.92 -0.80 16.00
N PRO A 188 -9.16 -1.31 16.11
CA PRO A 188 -9.86 -1.43 17.39
C PRO A 188 -9.06 -2.20 18.44
N LEU A 189 -8.38 -3.30 18.05
CA LEU A 189 -7.58 -4.12 18.96
C LEU A 189 -6.44 -3.33 19.61
N LYS A 190 -5.83 -2.40 18.85
CA LYS A 190 -4.79 -1.50 19.36
C LYS A 190 -5.35 -0.50 20.38
N LYS A 191 -6.60 -0.04 20.21
CA LYS A 191 -7.21 0.99 21.09
C LYS A 191 -7.82 0.43 22.37
N ILE A 192 -8.17 -0.84 22.44
CA ILE A 192 -8.76 -1.44 23.66
C ILE A 192 -7.84 -1.24 24.89
N LYS A 193 -6.52 -1.34 24.74
CA LYS A 193 -5.57 -1.06 25.83
C LYS A 193 -5.73 0.34 26.43
N LYS A 194 -6.01 1.35 25.59
CA LYS A 194 -6.25 2.73 26.04
C LYS A 194 -7.57 2.84 26.79
N VAL A 195 -8.62 2.16 26.31
CA VAL A 195 -9.92 2.09 26.99
C VAL A 195 -9.79 1.44 28.37
N ASN A 196 -9.09 0.29 28.47
CA ASN A 196 -8.77 -0.35 29.76
C ASN A 196 -8.05 0.63 30.69
N SER A 197 -7.05 1.37 30.19
CA SER A 197 -6.32 2.37 30.98
C SER A 197 -7.19 3.55 31.45
N CYS A 198 -8.22 3.94 30.68
CA CYS A 198 -9.17 4.96 31.10
C CYS A 198 -10.08 4.45 32.22
N ILE A 199 -10.61 3.24 32.08
CA ILE A 199 -11.46 2.59 33.09
C ILE A 199 -10.68 2.39 34.40
N SER A 200 -9.44 1.89 34.31
CA SER A 200 -8.58 1.61 35.46
C SER A 200 -8.29 2.82 36.34
N LYS A 201 -8.26 4.02 35.75
CA LYS A 201 -8.03 5.28 36.47
C LYS A 201 -9.27 5.77 37.22
N ILE A 202 -10.47 5.41 36.78
CA ILE A 202 -11.73 5.89 37.37
C ILE A 202 -12.20 4.96 38.50
N LEU A 203 -12.13 3.65 38.31
CA LEU A 203 -12.65 2.65 39.26
C LEU A 203 -12.18 2.82 40.72
N PRO A 204 -10.90 3.18 41.00
CA PRO A 204 -10.43 3.39 42.37
C PRO A 204 -11.19 4.47 43.15
N TYR A 205 -11.73 5.49 42.47
CA TYR A 205 -12.53 6.54 43.10
C TYR A 205 -13.89 6.02 43.62
N PHE A 206 -14.36 4.89 43.09
CA PHE A 206 -15.55 4.18 43.56
C PHE A 206 -15.21 3.04 44.54
N SER A 207 -13.96 2.96 45.01
CA SER A 207 -13.43 1.86 45.83
C SER A 207 -13.52 0.48 45.16
N ILE A 208 -13.67 0.43 43.84
CA ILE A 208 -13.57 -0.79 43.04
C ILE A 208 -12.09 -1.01 42.75
N ARG A 209 -11.52 -2.08 43.30
CA ARG A 209 -10.09 -2.41 43.19
C ARG A 209 -9.83 -3.69 42.40
N ASP A 210 -10.82 -4.57 42.34
CA ASP A 210 -10.76 -5.84 41.63
C ASP A 210 -11.70 -5.75 40.42
N TYR A 211 -11.12 -5.64 39.23
CA TYR A 211 -11.83 -5.74 37.96
C TYR A 211 -10.91 -6.43 36.95
N ASP A 212 -11.51 -7.23 36.07
CA ASP A 212 -10.78 -7.87 34.99
C ASP A 212 -10.64 -6.87 33.84
N GLU A 213 -9.41 -6.65 33.38
CA GLU A 213 -9.17 -5.92 32.13
C GLU A 213 -9.68 -6.75 30.94
N PHE A 214 -10.16 -6.09 29.89
CA PHE A 214 -10.44 -6.78 28.64
C PHE A 214 -9.13 -7.32 28.06
N ASN A 215 -8.94 -8.63 28.12
CA ASN A 215 -7.82 -9.35 27.54
C ASN A 215 -8.34 -10.36 26.52
N PHE A 216 -7.63 -10.51 25.41
CA PHE A 216 -7.98 -11.45 24.35
C PHE A 216 -6.85 -12.48 24.22
N ALA A 217 -7.23 -13.74 24.24
CA ALA A 217 -6.35 -14.84 23.89
C ALA A 217 -7.02 -15.64 22.77
N TYR A 218 -6.25 -15.97 21.73
CA TYR A 218 -6.73 -16.88 20.68
C TYR A 218 -6.89 -18.28 21.28
N ALA A 219 -7.98 -18.94 20.92
CA ALA A 219 -8.23 -20.31 21.34
C ALA A 219 -7.27 -21.27 20.62
N ASN A 220 -6.94 -22.41 21.23
CA ASN A 220 -6.01 -23.38 20.64
C ASN A 220 -6.45 -23.86 19.25
N GLU A 221 -7.77 -23.91 19.01
CA GLU A 221 -8.37 -24.30 17.74
C GLU A 221 -8.02 -23.31 16.61
N GLN A 222 -7.75 -22.05 16.94
CA GLN A 222 -7.41 -20.99 15.99
C GLN A 222 -5.93 -21.02 15.58
N LEU A 223 -5.06 -21.73 16.33
CA LEU A 223 -3.62 -21.80 16.04
C LEU A 223 -3.34 -22.35 14.64
N SER A 224 -4.06 -23.40 14.22
CA SER A 224 -3.91 -23.97 12.88
C SER A 224 -4.25 -22.98 11.75
N THR A 225 -5.24 -22.11 11.98
CA THR A 225 -5.64 -21.07 11.03
C THR A 225 -4.58 -19.97 10.97
N ILE A 226 -4.05 -19.58 12.12
CA ILE A 226 -2.97 -18.59 12.24
C ILE A 226 -1.68 -19.11 11.57
N GLU A 227 -1.33 -20.39 11.76
CA GLU A 227 -0.19 -21.01 11.08
C GLU A 227 -0.37 -21.03 9.56
N SER A 228 -1.57 -21.37 9.08
CA SER A 228 -1.91 -21.35 7.66
C SER A 228 -1.82 -19.94 7.07
N PHE A 229 -2.22 -18.92 7.84
CA PHE A 229 -2.08 -17.52 7.47
C PHE A 229 -0.61 -17.09 7.35
N TYR A 230 0.23 -17.42 8.33
CA TYR A 230 1.67 -17.15 8.21
C TYR A 230 2.32 -17.88 7.04
N ASP A 231 1.92 -19.12 6.80
CA ASP A 231 2.39 -19.89 5.65
C ASP A 231 1.98 -19.22 4.34
N PHE A 232 0.74 -18.72 4.24
CA PHE A 232 0.31 -17.94 3.08
C PHE A 232 1.15 -16.67 2.87
N LEU A 233 1.35 -15.87 3.93
CA LEU A 233 2.10 -14.63 3.84
C LEU A 233 3.59 -14.83 3.57
N SER A 234 4.18 -15.94 4.00
CA SER A 234 5.63 -16.16 3.92
C SER A 234 6.11 -16.75 2.59
N HIS A 235 5.20 -17.11 1.68
CA HIS A 235 5.58 -17.69 0.40
C HIS A 235 5.37 -16.75 -0.78
N ASP A 236 6.35 -16.72 -1.66
CA ASP A 236 6.29 -16.09 -2.98
C ASP A 236 6.38 -17.17 -4.07
N ILE A 237 5.79 -16.88 -5.24
CA ILE A 237 5.96 -17.72 -6.42
C ILE A 237 7.00 -17.04 -7.32
N ALA A 238 8.20 -17.60 -7.35
CA ALA A 238 9.25 -17.12 -8.24
C ALA A 238 9.07 -17.73 -9.64
N VAL A 239 9.06 -16.88 -10.65
CA VAL A 239 9.01 -17.27 -12.07
C VAL A 239 10.36 -16.91 -12.70
N GLU A 240 11.05 -17.92 -13.22
CA GLU A 240 12.33 -17.77 -13.88
C GLU A 240 12.18 -18.08 -15.38
N PHE A 241 12.62 -17.15 -16.22
CA PHE A 241 12.68 -17.33 -17.67
C PHE A 241 14.14 -17.50 -18.10
N GLY A 242 14.41 -18.39 -19.05
CA GLY A 242 15.66 -18.37 -19.83
C GLY A 242 16.95 -18.36 -19.01
N VAL A 243 17.15 -19.35 -18.13
CA VAL A 243 18.37 -19.43 -17.29
C VAL A 243 19.59 -19.79 -18.15
N GLY A 244 20.55 -18.87 -18.32
CA GLY A 244 21.84 -19.11 -19.01
C GLY A 244 22.11 -18.16 -20.18
N SER A 245 23.08 -18.47 -21.04
CA SER A 245 23.52 -17.62 -22.16
C SER A 245 22.57 -17.61 -23.37
N GLY A 246 21.38 -18.20 -23.25
CA GLY A 246 20.45 -18.41 -24.37
C GLY A 246 20.99 -19.40 -25.44
N PRO A 247 20.10 -19.96 -26.27
CA PRO A 247 20.50 -20.68 -27.47
C PRO A 247 21.30 -19.79 -28.42
N LYS A 248 22.38 -20.31 -29.01
CA LYS A 248 23.22 -19.54 -29.95
C LYS A 248 22.43 -19.03 -31.16
N CYS A 249 21.40 -19.79 -31.56
CA CYS A 249 20.51 -19.48 -32.67
C CYS A 249 19.63 -18.24 -32.40
N MET A 250 19.50 -17.74 -31.16
CA MET A 250 18.75 -16.50 -30.88
C MET A 250 19.24 -15.31 -31.70
N SER A 251 20.56 -15.20 -31.92
CA SER A 251 21.17 -14.16 -32.75
C SER A 251 20.71 -14.16 -34.22
N LYS A 252 20.15 -15.27 -34.71
CA LYS A 252 19.64 -15.39 -36.08
C LYS A 252 18.29 -14.71 -36.28
N PHE A 253 17.51 -14.54 -35.21
CA PHE A 253 16.14 -14.04 -35.30
C PHE A 253 15.82 -12.92 -34.32
N MET A 254 16.73 -12.60 -33.39
CA MET A 254 16.62 -11.43 -32.53
C MET A 254 17.59 -10.36 -32.98
N SER A 255 17.06 -9.16 -33.24
CA SER A 255 17.85 -7.97 -33.50
C SER A 255 17.43 -6.82 -32.60
N LYS A 256 18.30 -5.82 -32.45
CA LYS A 256 18.00 -4.60 -31.70
C LYS A 256 17.83 -3.43 -32.67
N VAL A 257 16.65 -2.82 -32.66
CA VAL A 257 16.36 -1.58 -33.40
C VAL A 257 15.93 -0.53 -32.39
N ASP A 258 16.62 0.62 -32.39
CA ASP A 258 16.42 1.71 -31.43
C ASP A 258 16.43 1.26 -29.95
N GLY A 259 17.30 0.30 -29.63
CA GLY A 259 17.43 -0.26 -28.28
C GLY A 259 16.33 -1.24 -27.87
N LYS A 260 15.34 -1.51 -28.73
CA LYS A 260 14.28 -2.51 -28.51
C LYS A 260 14.61 -3.80 -29.23
N GLU A 261 14.36 -4.92 -28.55
CA GLU A 261 14.47 -6.24 -29.16
C GLU A 261 13.28 -6.47 -30.09
N ILE A 262 13.57 -6.86 -31.33
CA ILE A 262 12.60 -7.19 -32.35
C ILE A 262 12.88 -8.59 -32.89
N ILE A 263 11.82 -9.25 -33.34
CA ILE A 263 11.90 -10.56 -33.98
C ILE A 263 12.02 -10.36 -35.49
N ASP A 264 13.11 -10.86 -36.05
CA ASP A 264 13.27 -11.06 -37.48
C ASP A 264 12.51 -12.33 -37.89
N HIS A 265 11.37 -12.13 -38.53
CA HIS A 265 10.52 -13.22 -39.01
C HIS A 265 11.22 -14.07 -40.09
N GLU A 266 12.08 -13.49 -40.93
CA GLU A 266 12.83 -14.24 -41.95
C GLU A 266 13.91 -15.10 -41.27
N GLY A 267 14.59 -14.55 -40.25
CA GLY A 267 15.50 -15.27 -39.38
C GLY A 267 14.85 -16.45 -38.66
N MET A 268 13.61 -16.28 -38.16
CA MET A 268 12.81 -17.35 -37.54
C MET A 268 12.45 -18.47 -38.52
N GLU A 269 12.02 -18.11 -39.73
CA GLU A 269 11.66 -19.10 -40.77
C GLU A 269 12.87 -19.95 -41.19
N ASN A 270 14.10 -19.45 -41.01
CA ASN A 270 15.33 -20.16 -41.35
C ASN A 270 15.91 -21.04 -40.23
N LEU A 271 15.27 -21.12 -39.05
CA LEU A 271 15.72 -21.99 -37.97
C LEU A 271 15.53 -23.48 -38.32
N THR A 272 16.47 -24.33 -37.89
CA THR A 272 16.26 -25.79 -37.96
C THR A 272 15.30 -26.26 -36.87
N ASP A 273 14.76 -27.46 -37.01
CA ASP A 273 13.86 -28.03 -36.00
C ASP A 273 14.58 -28.26 -34.66
N GLU A 274 15.87 -28.60 -34.67
CA GLU A 274 16.69 -28.65 -33.45
C GLU A 274 16.85 -27.28 -32.79
N GLU A 275 17.09 -26.23 -33.58
CA GLU A 275 17.22 -24.86 -33.08
C GLU A 275 15.90 -24.34 -32.52
N ILE A 276 14.77 -24.69 -33.14
CA ILE A 276 13.43 -24.41 -32.62
C ILE A 276 13.25 -25.06 -31.26
N LYS A 277 13.56 -26.35 -31.15
CA LYS A 277 13.43 -27.08 -29.89
C LYS A 277 14.32 -26.48 -28.79
N GLU A 278 15.55 -26.09 -29.12
CA GLU A 278 16.46 -25.44 -28.18
C GLU A 278 15.89 -24.10 -27.67
N VAL A 279 15.25 -23.32 -28.55
CA VAL A 279 14.53 -22.09 -28.19
C VAL A 279 13.32 -22.38 -27.32
N GLU A 280 12.47 -23.34 -27.70
CA GLU A 280 11.29 -23.71 -26.92
C GLU A 280 11.65 -24.18 -25.51
N ASP A 281 12.67 -25.03 -25.37
CA ASP A 281 13.15 -25.54 -24.08
C ASP A 281 13.72 -24.42 -23.20
N PHE A 282 14.45 -23.48 -23.80
CA PHE A 282 15.01 -22.32 -23.09
C PHE A 282 13.92 -21.37 -22.58
N LEU A 283 12.85 -21.18 -23.36
CA LEU A 283 11.76 -20.27 -23.04
C LEU A 283 10.78 -20.82 -22.00
N GLN A 284 10.84 -22.12 -21.68
CA GLN A 284 9.95 -22.69 -20.68
C GLN A 284 10.17 -22.03 -19.30
N PRO A 285 9.13 -21.40 -18.73
CA PRO A 285 9.26 -20.80 -17.41
C PRO A 285 9.41 -21.89 -16.36
N LYS A 286 10.33 -21.68 -15.43
CA LYS A 286 10.44 -22.47 -14.20
C LYS A 286 9.76 -21.71 -13.08
N MET A 287 8.85 -22.39 -12.39
CA MET A 287 8.12 -21.81 -11.27
C MET A 287 8.47 -22.55 -10.00
N ARG A 288 8.81 -21.83 -8.93
CA ARG A 288 9.13 -22.41 -7.63
C ARG A 288 8.49 -21.63 -6.50
N LEU A 289 8.18 -22.33 -5.42
CA LEU A 289 7.68 -21.73 -4.21
C LEU A 289 8.88 -21.34 -3.33
N VAL A 290 9.05 -20.05 -3.09
CA VAL A 290 10.13 -19.52 -2.27
C VAL A 290 9.54 -19.06 -0.94
N LYS A 291 10.20 -19.41 0.17
CA LYS A 291 9.80 -18.96 1.50
C LYS A 291 10.71 -17.82 1.95
N ASP A 292 10.12 -16.69 2.30
CA ASP A 292 10.78 -15.56 2.93
C ASP A 292 10.74 -15.73 4.46
N GLU A 293 11.82 -16.31 5.01
CA GLU A 293 11.93 -16.55 6.45
C GLU A 293 11.96 -15.24 7.25
N ALA A 294 12.60 -14.19 6.72
CA ALA A 294 12.67 -12.90 7.41
C ALA A 294 11.26 -12.30 7.55
N ARG A 295 10.47 -12.32 6.49
CA ARG A 295 9.05 -11.93 6.52
C ARG A 295 8.25 -12.81 7.47
N ALA A 296 8.44 -14.12 7.45
CA ALA A 296 7.75 -15.04 8.36
C ALA A 296 7.99 -14.67 9.84
N TYR A 297 9.24 -14.36 10.22
CA TYR A 297 9.57 -13.95 11.59
C TYR A 297 8.97 -12.59 11.95
N ARG A 298 9.04 -11.60 11.05
CA ARG A 298 8.41 -10.27 11.27
C ARG A 298 6.90 -10.41 11.51
N MET A 299 6.21 -11.14 10.64
CA MET A 299 4.75 -11.28 10.72
C MET A 299 4.29 -11.98 12.01
N LYS A 300 5.04 -12.99 12.46
CA LYS A 300 4.78 -13.64 13.76
C LYS A 300 4.96 -12.66 14.93
N HIS A 301 6.05 -11.90 14.93
CA HIS A 301 6.32 -10.91 15.96
C HIS A 301 5.26 -9.80 16.00
N ASP A 302 4.87 -9.28 14.84
CA ASP A 302 3.83 -8.25 14.72
C ASP A 302 2.48 -8.79 15.21
N PHE A 303 2.18 -10.07 14.94
CA PHE A 303 0.94 -10.71 15.38
C PHE A 303 0.91 -10.89 16.91
N GLU A 304 2.01 -11.33 17.52
CA GLU A 304 2.15 -11.43 18.98
C GLU A 304 1.95 -10.08 19.69
N ASN A 305 2.37 -9.00 19.04
CA ASN A 305 2.21 -7.64 19.55
C ASN A 305 0.84 -7.02 19.27
N TYR A 306 -0.03 -7.71 18.53
CA TYR A 306 -1.32 -7.19 18.05
C TYR A 306 -1.15 -5.90 17.24
N GLU A 307 -0.10 -5.82 16.41
CA GLU A 307 0.04 -4.71 15.48
C GLU A 307 -1.16 -4.70 14.52
N HIS A 308 -1.84 -3.56 14.43
CA HIS A 308 -3.13 -3.47 13.74
C HIS A 308 -3.08 -3.89 12.27
N GLY A 309 -1.99 -3.67 11.53
CA GLY A 309 -1.89 -4.10 10.13
C GLY A 309 -1.99 -5.61 9.97
N ILE A 310 -1.19 -6.40 10.69
CA ILE A 310 -1.29 -7.87 10.58
C ILE A 310 -2.64 -8.38 11.08
N MET A 311 -3.27 -7.71 12.04
CA MET A 311 -4.63 -8.03 12.49
C MET A 311 -5.69 -7.74 11.41
N SER A 312 -5.56 -6.63 10.68
CA SER A 312 -6.39 -6.28 9.52
C SER A 312 -6.28 -7.34 8.41
N ALA A 313 -5.06 -7.77 8.10
CA ALA A 313 -4.84 -8.83 7.11
C ALA A 313 -5.44 -10.16 7.59
N PHE A 314 -5.33 -10.48 8.88
CA PHE A 314 -5.85 -11.72 9.43
C PHE A 314 -7.38 -11.80 9.42
N ILE A 315 -8.09 -10.70 9.72
CA ILE A 315 -9.55 -10.72 9.66
C ILE A 315 -10.06 -10.92 8.23
N LEU A 316 -9.42 -10.29 7.23
CA LEU A 316 -9.75 -10.55 5.82
C LEU A 316 -9.51 -12.01 5.45
N TYR A 317 -8.33 -12.55 5.79
CA TYR A 317 -7.97 -13.94 5.53
C TYR A 317 -8.98 -14.93 6.14
N LYS A 318 -9.46 -14.62 7.35
CA LYS A 318 -10.36 -15.50 8.11
C LYS A 318 -11.80 -15.47 7.57
N GLU A 319 -12.32 -14.27 7.29
CA GLU A 319 -13.74 -14.06 6.98
C GLU A 319 -14.05 -14.24 5.49
N LEU A 320 -13.08 -14.04 4.58
CA LEU A 320 -13.29 -14.24 3.15
C LEU A 320 -13.20 -15.73 2.78
N GLU A 321 -14.34 -16.37 2.58
CA GLU A 321 -14.40 -17.81 2.26
C GLU A 321 -13.68 -18.17 0.97
N GLY A 322 -13.67 -17.28 -0.03
CA GLY A 322 -12.97 -17.53 -1.28
C GLY A 322 -11.46 -17.75 -1.10
N VAL A 323 -10.84 -17.19 -0.04
CA VAL A 323 -9.42 -17.42 0.28
C VAL A 323 -9.16 -18.90 0.60
N LYS A 324 -10.11 -19.55 1.28
CA LYS A 324 -10.04 -20.96 1.66
C LYS A 324 -10.22 -21.91 0.46
N MET A 325 -10.73 -21.38 -0.65
CA MET A 325 -11.04 -22.15 -1.86
C MET A 325 -10.00 -21.99 -2.96
N ILE A 326 -8.98 -21.16 -2.74
CA ILE A 326 -7.83 -21.02 -3.64
C ILE A 326 -7.17 -22.39 -3.80
N LYS A 327 -7.03 -22.82 -5.06
CA LYS A 327 -6.27 -24.03 -5.37
C LYS A 327 -4.80 -23.79 -5.06
N ARG A 328 -4.29 -24.54 -4.09
CA ARG A 328 -2.88 -24.52 -3.67
C ARG A 328 -2.36 -25.94 -3.49
N THR A 329 -2.45 -26.77 -4.53
CA THR A 329 -1.90 -28.13 -4.49
C THR A 329 -0.42 -28.07 -4.82
N VAL A 330 0.44 -28.19 -3.81
CA VAL A 330 1.90 -28.18 -3.99
C VAL A 330 2.42 -29.62 -3.93
N GLY A 331 2.60 -30.25 -5.08
CA GLY A 331 3.26 -31.55 -5.19
C GLY A 331 4.79 -31.45 -5.07
N ASP A 332 5.41 -30.64 -5.95
CA ASP A 332 6.83 -30.35 -5.97
C ASP A 332 7.07 -28.82 -5.85
N ARG A 333 7.74 -28.39 -4.79
CA ARG A 333 8.03 -26.96 -4.53
C ARG A 333 9.05 -26.36 -5.51
N GLN A 334 9.84 -27.18 -6.20
CA GLN A 334 10.90 -26.74 -7.12
C GLN A 334 10.43 -26.66 -8.58
N ASN A 335 9.32 -27.32 -8.93
CA ASN A 335 8.75 -27.28 -10.26
C ASN A 335 7.23 -27.24 -10.20
N LEU A 336 6.69 -26.05 -9.96
CA LEU A 336 5.26 -25.81 -9.88
C LEU A 336 4.62 -25.88 -11.27
N ASP A 337 3.52 -26.61 -11.36
CA ASP A 337 2.61 -26.60 -12.49
C ASP A 337 1.56 -25.51 -12.28
N ILE A 338 1.59 -24.46 -13.09
CA ILE A 338 0.66 -23.32 -12.98
C ILE A 338 -0.81 -23.74 -13.02
N SER A 339 -1.15 -24.85 -13.69
CA SER A 339 -2.53 -25.34 -13.76
C SER A 339 -3.07 -25.83 -12.41
N GLN A 340 -2.19 -26.07 -11.44
CA GLN A 340 -2.51 -26.50 -10.08
C GLN A 340 -2.72 -25.34 -9.10
N PHE A 341 -2.54 -24.09 -9.56
CA PHE A 341 -2.63 -22.88 -8.76
C PHE A 341 -3.63 -21.90 -9.36
N ASP A 342 -4.44 -21.27 -8.51
CA ASP A 342 -5.07 -20.00 -8.86
C ASP A 342 -4.01 -18.87 -8.73
N TYR A 343 -3.03 -18.86 -9.64
CA TYR A 343 -1.82 -18.03 -9.52
C TYR A 343 -2.15 -16.54 -9.38
N ASP A 344 -3.01 -16.01 -10.25
CA ASP A 344 -3.40 -14.61 -10.25
C ASP A 344 -4.03 -14.19 -8.92
N LYS A 345 -4.97 -14.99 -8.40
CA LYS A 345 -5.63 -14.75 -7.11
C LYS A 345 -4.64 -14.83 -5.96
N MET A 346 -3.76 -15.84 -5.97
CA MET A 346 -2.74 -16.01 -4.93
C MET A 346 -1.82 -14.79 -4.87
N VAL A 347 -1.28 -14.35 -6.00
CA VAL A 347 -0.36 -13.21 -6.05
C VAL A 347 -1.06 -11.93 -5.61
N SER A 348 -2.25 -11.63 -6.15
CA SER A 348 -3.01 -10.42 -5.80
C SER A 348 -3.40 -10.40 -4.32
N LEU A 349 -3.86 -11.52 -3.76
CA LEU A 349 -4.20 -11.60 -2.33
C LEU A 349 -2.98 -11.55 -1.42
N SER A 350 -1.86 -12.18 -1.81
CA SER A 350 -0.60 -12.04 -1.09
C SER A 350 -0.13 -10.59 -1.07
N GLN A 351 -0.21 -9.88 -2.20
CA GLN A 351 0.11 -8.45 -2.27
C GLN A 351 -0.76 -7.61 -1.33
N ILE A 352 -2.06 -7.91 -1.27
CA ILE A 352 -3.01 -7.22 -0.37
C ILE A 352 -2.65 -7.50 1.09
N PHE A 353 -2.56 -8.77 1.50
CA PHE A 353 -2.33 -9.09 2.90
C PHE A 353 -0.93 -8.70 3.40
N ILE A 354 0.10 -8.87 2.58
CA ILE A 354 1.46 -8.43 2.91
C ILE A 354 1.51 -6.91 3.00
N GLY A 355 0.92 -6.19 2.05
CA GLY A 355 0.87 -4.71 2.09
C GLY A 355 0.19 -4.18 3.34
N ILE A 356 -0.96 -4.75 3.70
CA ILE A 356 -1.67 -4.43 4.94
C ILE A 356 -0.84 -4.82 6.17
N ALA A 357 -0.15 -5.95 6.19
CA ALA A 357 0.64 -6.32 7.37
C ALA A 357 1.88 -5.43 7.55
N ASP A 358 2.60 -5.17 6.46
CA ASP A 358 3.84 -4.38 6.45
C ASP A 358 3.59 -2.91 6.84
N HIS A 359 2.40 -2.33 6.61
CA HIS A 359 2.20 -0.89 6.82
C HIS A 359 2.41 -0.41 8.27
N THR A 360 2.27 -1.34 9.22
CA THR A 360 2.49 -1.09 10.66
C THR A 360 3.74 -1.76 11.20
N SER A 361 4.38 -2.61 10.39
CA SER A 361 5.54 -3.38 10.81
C SER A 361 6.74 -2.46 11.03
N LYS A 362 7.26 -2.42 12.25
CA LYS A 362 8.47 -1.64 12.58
C LYS A 362 9.74 -2.18 11.92
N SER A 363 9.68 -3.44 11.49
CA SER A 363 10.79 -4.15 10.88
C SER A 363 10.74 -4.16 9.35
N TYR A 364 9.64 -3.68 8.74
CA TYR A 364 9.59 -3.44 7.31
C TYR A 364 10.32 -2.13 6.97
N LYS A 365 11.14 -2.15 5.91
CA LYS A 365 11.88 -0.98 5.44
C LYS A 365 11.75 -0.83 3.93
N ILE A 366 11.49 0.40 3.49
CA ILE A 366 11.33 0.79 2.10
C ILE A 366 12.70 1.13 1.52
N ASN A 367 13.14 0.33 0.56
CA ASN A 367 14.32 0.64 -0.27
C ASN A 367 13.92 1.30 -1.61
N SER A 368 12.69 1.12 -2.07
CA SER A 368 12.16 1.65 -3.33
C SER A 368 10.64 1.67 -3.28
N LEU A 369 10.01 2.53 -4.09
CA LEU A 369 8.55 2.58 -4.25
C LEU A 369 8.10 1.64 -5.38
N GLY A 370 8.41 0.36 -5.22
CA GLY A 370 8.13 -0.69 -6.21
C GLY A 370 7.13 -1.75 -5.76
N THR A 371 6.67 -1.70 -4.51
CA THR A 371 5.76 -2.71 -3.96
C THR A 371 4.46 -2.08 -3.46
N PRO A 372 3.35 -2.84 -3.42
CA PRO A 372 2.12 -2.36 -2.82
C PRO A 372 2.26 -1.95 -1.34
N SER A 373 3.13 -2.63 -0.57
CA SER A 373 3.47 -2.23 0.80
C SER A 373 4.09 -0.82 0.85
N SER A 374 5.13 -0.58 0.06
CA SER A 374 5.82 0.72 0.01
C SER A 374 4.92 1.86 -0.47
N PHE A 375 4.01 1.57 -1.39
CA PHE A 375 3.01 2.51 -1.88
C PHE A 375 2.02 2.87 -0.77
N LEU A 376 1.35 1.87 -0.16
CA LEU A 376 0.37 2.10 0.90
C LEU A 376 0.96 2.93 2.06
N ILE A 377 2.15 2.55 2.54
CA ILE A 377 2.82 3.27 3.64
C ILE A 377 3.07 4.73 3.29
N LEU A 378 3.59 5.00 2.09
CA LEU A 378 3.84 6.38 1.70
C LEU A 378 2.53 7.16 1.66
N ILE A 379 1.49 6.64 1.01
CA ILE A 379 0.23 7.38 0.86
C ILE A 379 -0.48 7.61 2.20
N ASP A 380 -0.50 6.62 3.11
CA ASP A 380 -1.03 6.77 4.47
C ASP A 380 -0.31 7.90 5.25
N GLU A 381 1.02 7.97 5.15
CA GLU A 381 1.81 9.02 5.81
C GLU A 381 1.59 10.43 5.22
N LEU A 382 1.15 10.52 3.96
CA LEU A 382 0.86 11.78 3.28
C LEU A 382 -0.58 12.26 3.51
N GLU A 383 -1.49 11.36 3.88
CA GLU A 383 -2.90 11.66 4.04
C GLU A 383 -3.17 12.46 5.32
N GLU A 384 -3.78 13.64 5.17
CA GLU A 384 -4.09 14.55 6.28
C GLU A 384 -5.53 15.07 6.28
N PHE A 385 -6.34 14.75 5.26
CA PHE A 385 -7.71 15.25 5.09
C PHE A 385 -8.66 14.71 6.17
N SER A 386 -8.39 13.51 6.69
CA SER A 386 -9.19 12.85 7.72
C SER A 386 -8.85 13.25 9.16
N ARG A 387 -7.85 14.12 9.38
CA ARG A 387 -7.44 14.49 10.75
C ARG A 387 -8.41 15.48 11.35
N ILE A 388 -9.02 15.05 12.45
CA ILE A 388 -9.99 15.81 13.22
C ILE A 388 -9.39 16.16 14.59
N SER A 389 -9.33 17.44 14.91
CA SER A 389 -8.92 17.88 16.24
C SER A 389 -10.11 18.21 17.13
N ARG A 390 -10.02 17.85 18.41
CA ARG A 390 -10.94 18.28 19.47
C ARG A 390 -10.54 19.61 20.11
N ALA A 391 -9.79 20.42 19.39
CA ALA A 391 -9.06 21.54 19.98
C ALA A 391 -9.98 22.52 20.75
N ASN A 392 -11.28 22.57 20.47
CA ASN A 392 -12.20 23.35 21.29
C ASN A 392 -12.74 22.57 22.51
N GLN A 393 -12.87 23.25 23.67
CA GLN A 393 -13.49 22.74 24.90
C GLN A 393 -14.94 22.22 24.69
N ASN A 394 -15.51 22.47 23.51
CA ASN A 394 -16.87 22.13 23.08
C ASN A 394 -17.02 20.82 22.29
N ARG A 395 -15.99 19.97 22.16
CA ARG A 395 -16.06 18.70 21.38
C ARG A 395 -16.48 18.92 19.90
N GLN A 396 -16.02 20.01 19.28
CA GLN A 396 -16.34 20.31 17.88
C GLN A 396 -15.35 19.64 16.93
N TYR A 397 -15.82 19.31 15.73
CA TYR A 397 -15.01 18.81 14.63
C TYR A 397 -14.26 19.96 13.96
N ILE A 398 -12.95 19.81 13.80
CA ILE A 398 -12.14 20.68 12.95
C ILE A 398 -11.61 19.82 11.81
N SER A 399 -11.97 20.17 10.57
CA SER A 399 -11.79 19.32 9.39
C SER A 399 -10.45 19.50 8.67
N GLU A 400 -9.55 20.36 9.13
CA GLU A 400 -8.28 20.62 8.44
C GLU A 400 -7.21 21.09 9.42
N LEU A 401 -6.34 20.17 9.85
CA LEU A 401 -5.21 20.48 10.74
C LEU A 401 -4.12 21.30 10.04
N CYS A 402 -3.87 20.98 8.77
CA CYS A 402 -2.92 21.64 7.89
C CYS A 402 -3.32 21.43 6.43
N LYS A 403 -2.88 22.31 5.55
CA LYS A 403 -2.97 22.13 4.09
C LYS A 403 -1.81 21.31 3.58
N SER A 404 -2.07 20.43 2.62
CA SER A 404 -1.03 19.62 1.99
C SER A 404 -0.78 20.08 0.56
N ALA A 405 0.47 20.31 0.18
CA ALA A 405 0.88 20.45 -1.22
C ALA A 405 1.86 19.34 -1.55
N ILE A 406 1.65 18.65 -2.68
CA ILE A 406 2.54 17.57 -3.15
C ILE A 406 2.91 17.90 -4.60
N TYR A 407 4.20 17.93 -4.90
CA TYR A 407 4.72 18.34 -6.20
C TYR A 407 6.11 17.76 -6.45
N MET A 408 6.58 17.89 -7.69
CA MET A 408 7.96 17.58 -8.06
C MET A 408 8.76 18.86 -8.22
N GLU A 409 9.92 18.94 -7.59
CA GLU A 409 10.96 19.94 -7.89
C GLU A 409 12.13 19.21 -8.56
N GLU A 410 12.26 19.37 -9.87
CA GLU A 410 13.17 18.57 -10.71
C GLU A 410 12.93 17.05 -10.56
N ASP A 411 13.75 16.36 -9.77
CA ASP A 411 13.62 14.94 -9.46
C ASP A 411 13.34 14.64 -7.99
N LEU A 412 13.00 15.67 -7.20
CA LEU A 412 12.66 15.59 -5.79
C LEU A 412 11.15 15.54 -5.58
N PHE A 413 10.67 14.50 -4.90
CA PHE A 413 9.28 14.40 -4.46
C PHE A 413 9.08 15.26 -3.21
N CYS A 414 8.36 16.37 -3.35
CA CYS A 414 8.19 17.39 -2.32
C CYS A 414 6.79 17.32 -1.71
N VAL A 415 6.73 17.43 -0.39
CA VAL A 415 5.49 17.44 0.40
C VAL A 415 5.57 18.57 1.41
N ASP A 416 4.67 19.53 1.30
CA ASP A 416 4.57 20.66 2.23
C ASP A 416 3.27 20.56 3.02
N PHE A 417 3.40 20.51 4.35
CA PHE A 417 2.29 20.63 5.30
C PHE A 417 2.27 22.05 5.85
N VAL A 418 1.29 22.86 5.44
CA VAL A 418 1.17 24.27 5.83
C VAL A 418 0.17 24.42 6.97
N PHE A 419 0.67 24.91 8.10
CA PHE A 419 -0.12 25.20 9.30
C PHE A 419 -0.43 26.70 9.33
N ASP A 420 -1.61 27.08 8.85
CA ASP A 420 -2.08 28.47 8.78
C ASP A 420 -3.44 28.70 9.46
N ASN A 421 -3.96 27.67 10.14
CA ASN A 421 -5.25 27.72 10.83
C ASN A 421 -5.09 28.08 12.31
N GLU A 422 -5.30 29.35 12.65
CA GLU A 422 -5.19 29.88 14.02
C GLU A 422 -6.36 29.49 14.93
N ASP A 423 -7.46 28.96 14.38
CA ASP A 423 -8.64 28.55 15.16
C ASP A 423 -8.42 27.24 15.92
N ILE A 424 -7.30 26.54 15.68
CA ILE A 424 -6.96 25.27 16.33
C ILE A 424 -5.99 25.53 17.49
N PRO A 425 -6.46 25.53 18.76
CA PRO A 425 -5.55 25.76 19.88
C PRO A 425 -4.54 24.62 20.04
N ASN A 426 -3.34 25.01 20.49
CA ASN A 426 -2.21 24.11 20.78
C ASN A 426 -1.68 23.32 19.58
N VAL A 427 -1.87 23.80 18.35
CA VAL A 427 -1.12 23.27 17.19
C VAL A 427 0.34 23.64 17.34
N ASP A 428 1.20 22.63 17.25
CA ASP A 428 2.66 22.77 17.30
C ASP A 428 3.24 22.13 16.02
N PRO A 429 3.53 22.94 14.98
CA PRO A 429 4.09 22.44 13.73
C PRO A 429 5.45 21.74 13.91
N GLU A 430 6.26 22.17 14.88
CA GLU A 430 7.56 21.54 15.17
C GLU A 430 7.37 20.15 15.77
N PHE A 431 6.41 19.99 16.69
CA PHE A 431 6.06 18.70 17.25
C PHE A 431 5.54 17.74 16.17
N ALA A 432 4.65 18.22 15.30
CA ALA A 432 4.15 17.44 14.17
C ALA A 432 5.30 17.03 13.23
N PHE A 433 6.20 17.96 12.91
CA PHE A 433 7.40 17.68 12.11
C PHE A 433 8.30 16.62 12.74
N LYS A 434 8.58 16.72 14.05
CA LYS A 434 9.35 15.71 14.79
C LYS A 434 8.72 14.32 14.72
N GLY A 435 7.39 14.23 14.79
CA GLY A 435 6.64 12.99 14.59
C GLY A 435 6.88 12.40 13.20
N ARG A 436 6.72 13.21 12.15
CA ARG A 436 6.96 12.81 10.76
C ARG A 436 8.41 12.39 10.51
N CYS A 437 9.38 13.12 11.05
CA CYS A 437 10.79 12.73 10.97
C CYS A 437 11.03 11.34 11.56
N LYS A 438 10.52 11.09 12.77
CA LYS A 438 10.68 9.77 13.41
C LYS A 438 10.09 8.66 12.56
N LYS A 439 8.90 8.89 11.99
CA LYS A 439 8.22 7.90 11.15
C LYS A 439 8.96 7.68 9.82
N MET A 440 9.24 8.72 9.04
CA MET A 440 9.95 8.64 7.77
C MET A 440 11.35 8.01 7.90
N LEU A 441 12.16 8.44 8.88
CA LEU A 441 13.49 7.85 9.12
C LEU A 441 13.39 6.40 9.59
N SER A 442 12.26 5.99 10.19
CA SER A 442 12.04 4.61 10.61
C SER A 442 11.52 3.70 9.49
N ILE A 443 10.87 4.21 8.46
CA ILE A 443 10.31 3.37 7.38
C ILE A 443 11.25 3.23 6.18
N PHE A 444 12.16 4.18 5.92
CA PHE A 444 13.08 4.08 4.79
C PHE A 444 14.39 3.38 5.17
N ASP A 445 14.83 2.44 4.33
CA ASP A 445 16.18 1.88 4.37
C ASP A 445 17.15 2.85 3.68
N ILE A 446 17.48 3.95 4.36
CA ILE A 446 18.27 5.06 3.79
C ILE A 446 19.61 4.58 3.17
N PRO A 447 20.38 3.68 3.80
CA PRO A 447 21.60 3.13 3.20
C PRO A 447 21.38 2.40 1.87
N ASN A 448 20.28 1.67 1.72
CA ASN A 448 19.97 0.89 0.51
C ASN A 448 18.88 1.53 -0.36
N LEU A 449 18.54 2.80 -0.11
CA LEU A 449 17.46 3.49 -0.81
C LEU A 449 17.80 3.65 -2.30
N ASP A 450 16.81 3.55 -3.17
CA ASP A 450 17.00 3.78 -4.59
C ASP A 450 17.59 5.17 -4.86
N LYS A 451 18.59 5.23 -5.75
CA LYS A 451 19.28 6.48 -6.10
C LYS A 451 18.38 7.50 -6.80
N ASP A 452 17.32 7.04 -7.46
CA ASP A 452 16.31 7.88 -8.09
C ASP A 452 15.20 8.32 -7.13
N LEU A 453 15.15 7.78 -5.91
CA LEU A 453 14.15 8.19 -4.92
C LEU A 453 14.73 9.26 -3.99
N LYS A 454 14.20 10.48 -4.14
CA LYS A 454 14.54 11.63 -3.31
C LYS A 454 13.26 12.22 -2.77
N ILE A 455 13.19 12.46 -1.47
CA ILE A 455 12.01 12.97 -0.78
C ILE A 455 12.39 14.19 0.03
N ARG A 456 11.59 15.26 -0.09
CA ARG A 456 11.59 16.40 0.83
C ARG A 456 10.22 16.49 1.49
N LEU A 457 10.21 16.50 2.80
CA LEU A 457 9.01 16.73 3.61
C LEU A 457 9.22 17.99 4.43
N GLN A 458 8.26 18.92 4.35
CA GLN A 458 8.31 20.18 5.06
C GLN A 458 7.05 20.38 5.92
N CYS A 459 7.21 20.87 7.14
CA CYS A 459 6.15 21.53 7.89
C CYS A 459 6.42 23.04 7.88
N ILE A 460 5.44 23.83 7.45
CA ILE A 460 5.53 25.29 7.34
C ILE A 460 4.60 25.90 8.40
N ASP A 461 5.18 26.59 9.36
CA ASP A 461 4.44 27.30 10.41
C ASP A 461 4.14 28.72 9.95
N LYS A 462 2.86 28.99 9.69
CA LYS A 462 2.31 30.30 9.35
C LYS A 462 1.39 30.84 10.47
N LEU A 463 1.31 30.17 11.61
CA LEU A 463 0.43 30.54 12.71
C LEU A 463 0.90 31.86 13.35
N PHE A 464 -0.03 32.76 13.63
CA PHE A 464 0.21 34.02 14.34
C PHE A 464 1.30 34.89 13.69
N GLY A 465 1.38 34.85 12.35
CA GLY A 465 2.38 35.59 11.58
C GLY A 465 3.80 35.01 11.63
N ALA A 466 3.97 33.78 12.13
CA ALA A 466 5.23 33.05 12.00
C ALA A 466 5.55 32.75 10.53
N ASP A 467 6.83 32.47 10.26
CA ASP A 467 7.29 31.97 8.97
C ASP A 467 8.46 31.00 9.18
N LYS A 468 8.18 29.90 9.89
CA LYS A 468 9.20 28.89 10.20
C LYS A 468 9.06 27.68 9.30
N HIS A 469 10.19 27.18 8.85
CA HIS A 469 10.30 26.06 7.93
C HIS A 469 11.06 24.91 8.57
N TYR A 470 10.37 23.80 8.80
CA TYR A 470 10.93 22.57 9.33
C TYR A 470 11.02 21.54 8.21
N THR A 471 12.23 21.15 7.79
CA THR A 471 12.44 20.35 6.57
C THR A 471 13.23 19.08 6.84
N LEU A 472 12.74 17.95 6.32
CA LEU A 472 13.42 16.67 6.27
C LEU A 472 13.72 16.36 4.81
N GLU A 473 14.96 16.03 4.51
CA GLU A 473 15.34 15.50 3.19
C GLU A 473 15.91 14.09 3.35
N ILE A 474 15.47 13.19 2.47
CA ILE A 474 15.92 11.79 2.41
C ILE A 474 16.30 11.45 0.97
N ARG A 475 17.45 10.81 0.78
CA ARG A 475 17.91 10.20 -0.48
C ARG A 475 18.90 9.06 -0.15
N HIS A 476 19.35 8.33 -1.16
CA HIS A 476 20.35 7.26 -1.00
C HIS A 476 21.55 7.69 -0.15
N CYS A 477 21.79 6.95 0.95
CA CYS A 477 22.83 7.19 1.95
C CYS A 477 22.84 8.61 2.55
N HIS A 478 21.72 9.32 2.56
CA HIS A 478 21.70 10.68 3.08
C HIS A 478 20.34 11.06 3.65
N ALA A 479 20.34 11.56 4.88
CA ALA A 479 19.22 12.26 5.46
C ALA A 479 19.70 13.48 6.25
N ARG A 480 18.92 14.56 6.23
CA ARG A 480 19.19 15.77 7.01
C ARG A 480 17.91 16.43 7.48
N VAL A 481 17.98 17.08 8.64
CA VAL A 481 16.91 17.90 9.19
C VAL A 481 17.36 19.36 9.21
N LEU A 482 16.54 20.25 8.68
CA LEU A 482 16.80 21.68 8.59
C LEU A 482 15.69 22.45 9.33
N ILE A 483 16.07 23.47 10.10
CA ILE A 483 15.14 24.45 10.68
C ILE A 483 15.55 25.81 10.14
N ASP A 484 14.68 26.45 9.36
CA ASP A 484 14.95 27.72 8.69
C ASP A 484 16.27 27.69 7.88
N GLY A 485 16.53 26.55 7.23
CA GLY A 485 17.74 26.29 6.45
C GLY A 485 18.99 25.90 7.26
N VAL A 486 18.91 25.88 8.59
CA VAL A 486 20.02 25.48 9.47
C VAL A 486 19.95 23.99 9.80
N GLU A 487 20.98 23.24 9.43
CA GLU A 487 21.08 21.79 9.68
C GLU A 487 21.17 21.45 11.18
N GLN A 488 20.43 20.43 11.57
CA GLN A 488 20.34 19.93 12.93
C GLN A 488 20.97 18.54 13.06
N ASP A 489 21.56 18.27 14.23
CA ASP A 489 21.97 16.93 14.63
C ASP A 489 20.73 16.06 14.88
N ILE A 490 20.45 15.13 13.96
CA ILE A 490 19.20 14.34 13.96
C ILE A 490 18.97 13.60 15.29
N PRO A 491 19.94 12.83 15.84
CA PRO A 491 19.75 12.12 17.10
C PRO A 491 19.44 13.04 18.29
N LYS A 492 20.17 14.17 18.40
CA LYS A 492 19.92 15.16 19.45
C LYS A 492 18.57 15.86 19.27
N TYR A 493 18.22 16.22 18.04
CA TYR A 493 16.97 16.92 17.72
C TYR A 493 15.74 16.06 18.00
N LEU A 494 15.77 14.79 17.60
CA LEU A 494 14.67 13.84 17.81
C LEU A 494 14.69 13.18 19.20
N LYS A 495 15.74 13.42 19.98
CA LYS A 495 15.99 12.83 21.30
C LYS A 495 15.92 11.30 21.27
N SER A 496 16.56 10.69 20.27
CA SER A 496 16.61 9.23 20.11
C SER A 496 17.96 8.79 19.59
N ARG A 497 18.43 7.63 20.07
CA ARG A 497 19.69 6.99 19.63
C ARG A 497 19.48 6.00 18.48
N GLU A 498 18.23 5.83 18.03
CA GLU A 498 17.89 4.90 16.94
C GLU A 498 18.24 5.48 15.56
N TYR A 499 18.44 6.80 15.48
CA TYR A 499 18.73 7.50 14.23
C TYR A 499 20.23 7.80 14.12
N TYR A 500 20.71 7.94 12.89
CA TYR A 500 22.07 8.36 12.58
C TYR A 500 22.12 9.87 12.35
N THR A 501 23.31 10.45 12.54
CA THR A 501 23.63 11.81 12.07
C THR A 501 23.73 11.84 10.54
N SER A 502 23.67 13.04 9.94
CA SER A 502 23.86 13.22 8.50
C SER A 502 25.22 12.69 8.03
N GLU A 503 26.27 12.86 8.83
CA GLU A 503 27.62 12.37 8.55
C GLU A 503 27.69 10.84 8.55
N GLU A 504 27.08 10.19 9.54
CA GLU A 504 26.98 8.73 9.60
C GLU A 504 26.20 8.16 8.42
N TYR A 505 25.08 8.78 8.02
CA TYR A 505 24.36 8.36 6.81
C TYR A 505 25.26 8.42 5.57
N ASN A 506 25.98 9.53 5.39
CA ASN A 506 26.88 9.71 4.25
C ASN A 506 28.02 8.66 4.22
N SER A 507 28.46 8.18 5.39
CA SER A 507 29.52 7.17 5.47
C SER A 507 29.15 5.83 4.80
N PHE A 508 27.84 5.50 4.74
CA PHE A 508 27.36 4.30 4.05
C PHE A 508 27.54 4.38 2.52
N ALA A 509 27.69 5.57 1.94
CA ALA A 509 27.95 5.69 0.50
C ALA A 509 29.37 5.25 0.10
N THR A 510 30.27 5.15 1.07
CA THR A 510 31.69 4.80 0.89
C THR A 510 32.07 3.42 1.40
N ALA A 511 31.14 2.73 2.05
CA ALA A 511 31.27 1.35 2.53
C ALA A 511 30.73 0.37 1.48
#